data_AF-A0A925IXG2-F1
#
_entry.id   AF-A0A925IXG2-F1
#
_cell.length_a   1.000
_cell.length_b   1.000
_cell.length_c   1.000
_cell.angle_alpha   90.00
_cell.angle_beta   90.00
_cell.angle_gamma   90.00
#
_symmetry.space_group_name_H-M   'P 1'
#
loop_
_entity.id
_entity.type
_entity.pdbx_description
1 polymer ?
#
loop_
_entity_poly.entity_id
_entity_poly.type
_entity_poly.pdbx_seq_one_letter_code
_entity_poly.pdbx_strand_id
1 'polypeptide(L)'
;ALDYWIMAVLALLLFLFTFFVKGYGTFINVLFFASFFYGLGIVLLNDYFHRLLLLAAAIGIGYLFQETPVLVFVFGLLIPTLIHVFLFTGLFILHGALRSRSTLGVVSLLVFVGCALSFFLYQPDFTYRASEYAQKALIDSTFVNLNGALLERFNLGPFDRQTVFESGIGLSLMRFIAFAYTYHYLNWFSKIQVIKWHHVPRRQLALVLAIWVASVGLYAYNYFWGLIALYLMSVMHVFMELPLNFRSMGGIATEMRKLARGKAAASVS
;
A
#
# COMPACT_ATOMS: atom_id res chain seq x y z
N ALA A 1 24.37 -5.18 -7.79
CA ALA A 1 23.13 -4.68 -8.40
C ALA A 1 21.97 -5.11 -7.51
N LEU A 2 20.95 -4.29 -7.32
CA LEU A 2 19.79 -4.68 -6.52
C LEU A 2 19.00 -5.75 -7.28
N ASP A 3 18.78 -6.91 -6.67
CA ASP A 3 18.11 -8.08 -7.28
C ASP A 3 16.58 -7.90 -7.37
N TYR A 4 16.14 -6.78 -7.93
CA TYR A 4 14.73 -6.46 -8.12
C TYR A 4 14.01 -7.42 -9.08
N TRP A 5 14.75 -8.22 -9.85
CA TRP A 5 14.13 -9.21 -10.74
C TRP A 5 13.38 -10.29 -9.96
N ILE A 6 13.83 -10.67 -8.75
CA ILE A 6 13.10 -11.62 -7.90
C ILE A 6 11.77 -11.03 -7.46
N MET A 7 11.71 -9.72 -7.16
CA MET A 7 10.44 -9.04 -6.86
C MET A 7 9.49 -9.07 -8.07
N ALA A 8 10.01 -8.87 -9.28
CA ALA A 8 9.20 -8.97 -10.49
C ALA A 8 8.66 -10.40 -10.70
N VAL A 9 9.48 -11.42 -10.44
CA VAL A 9 9.06 -12.83 -10.51
C VAL A 9 7.98 -13.13 -9.46
N LEU A 10 8.15 -12.68 -8.21
CA LEU A 10 7.13 -12.87 -7.17
C LEU A 10 5.81 -12.17 -7.53
N ALA A 11 5.87 -10.96 -8.10
CA ALA A 11 4.68 -10.25 -8.56
C ALA A 11 3.98 -10.97 -9.73
N LEU A 12 4.76 -11.51 -10.67
CA LEU A 12 4.23 -12.31 -11.78
C LEU A 12 3.58 -13.60 -11.29
N LEU A 13 4.22 -14.32 -10.36
CA LEU A 13 3.64 -15.50 -9.73
C LEU A 13 2.33 -15.12 -9.03
N LEU A 14 2.30 -14.02 -8.29
CA LEU A 14 1.10 -13.57 -7.61
C LEU A 14 -0.04 -13.28 -8.59
N PHE A 15 0.25 -12.60 -9.70
CA PHE A 15 -0.71 -12.39 -10.79
C PHE A 15 -1.24 -13.71 -11.37
N LEU A 16 -0.35 -14.67 -11.65
CA LEU A 16 -0.74 -15.98 -12.18
C LEU A 16 -1.62 -16.76 -11.20
N PHE A 17 -1.25 -16.77 -9.92
CA PHE A 17 -2.05 -17.42 -8.88
C PHE A 17 -3.39 -16.74 -8.64
N THR A 18 -3.47 -15.42 -8.81
CA THR A 18 -4.72 -14.66 -8.63
C THR A 18 -5.72 -14.96 -9.74
N PHE A 19 -5.29 -15.05 -11.01
CA PHE A 19 -6.22 -15.11 -12.14
C PHE A 19 -6.26 -16.45 -12.89
N PHE A 20 -5.20 -17.25 -12.85
CA PHE A 20 -5.07 -18.44 -13.70
C PHE A 20 -4.97 -19.75 -12.92
N VAL A 21 -4.49 -19.75 -11.68
CA VAL A 21 -4.37 -20.96 -10.85
C VAL A 21 -5.50 -21.04 -9.83
N LYS A 22 -6.56 -21.79 -10.16
CA LYS A 22 -7.68 -22.05 -9.25
C LYS A 22 -7.29 -23.09 -8.19
N GLY A 23 -7.79 -22.94 -6.96
CA GLY A 23 -7.58 -23.89 -5.86
C GLY A 23 -6.41 -23.58 -4.90
N TYR A 24 -5.64 -22.54 -5.16
CA TYR A 24 -4.48 -22.13 -4.32
C TYR A 24 -4.59 -20.67 -3.84
N GLY A 25 -5.80 -20.20 -3.56
CA GLY A 25 -6.05 -18.79 -3.19
C GLY A 25 -5.27 -18.33 -1.95
N THR A 26 -5.05 -19.23 -0.98
CA THR A 26 -4.27 -18.95 0.24
C THR A 26 -2.78 -18.75 -0.05
N PHE A 27 -2.26 -19.27 -1.16
CA PHE A 27 -0.87 -19.12 -1.56
C PHE A 27 -0.51 -17.68 -1.96
N ILE A 28 -1.50 -16.86 -2.34
CA ILE A 28 -1.30 -15.42 -2.59
C ILE A 28 -0.77 -14.73 -1.34
N ASN A 29 -1.25 -15.11 -0.15
CA ASN A 29 -0.81 -14.56 1.11
C ASN A 29 0.67 -14.91 1.40
N VAL A 30 1.09 -16.12 0.99
CA VAL A 30 2.49 -16.58 1.08
C VAL A 30 3.39 -15.72 0.18
N LEU A 31 2.93 -15.37 -1.02
CA LEU A 31 3.69 -14.52 -1.94
C LEU A 31 3.83 -13.09 -1.41
N PHE A 32 2.78 -12.51 -0.82
CA PHE A 32 2.89 -11.22 -0.11
C PHE A 32 3.87 -11.30 1.05
N PHE A 33 3.78 -12.33 1.88
CA PHE A 33 4.70 -12.56 3.01
C PHE A 33 6.16 -12.70 2.54
N ALA A 34 6.40 -13.54 1.54
CA ALA A 34 7.72 -13.76 0.96
C ALA A 34 8.31 -12.46 0.37
N SER A 35 7.51 -11.68 -0.36
CA SER A 35 7.94 -10.40 -0.92
C SER A 35 8.32 -9.39 0.16
N PHE A 36 7.57 -9.34 1.26
CA PHE A 36 7.87 -8.48 2.41
C PHE A 36 9.24 -8.81 3.01
N PHE A 37 9.49 -10.07 3.35
CA PHE A 37 10.76 -10.48 3.95
C PHE A 37 11.93 -10.40 2.98
N TYR A 38 11.73 -10.70 1.70
CA TYR A 38 12.77 -10.49 0.70
C TYR A 38 13.13 -9.01 0.55
N GLY A 39 12.13 -8.12 0.63
CA GLY A 39 12.33 -6.67 0.57
C GLY A 39 13.14 -6.16 1.77
N LEU A 40 12.89 -6.73 2.95
CA LEU A 40 13.69 -6.49 4.15
C LEU A 40 15.12 -7.02 3.98
N GLY A 41 15.26 -8.23 3.44
CA GLY A 41 16.54 -8.86 3.14
C GLY A 41 17.42 -8.02 2.22
N ILE A 42 16.84 -7.38 1.19
CA ILE A 42 17.56 -6.45 0.30
C ILE A 42 18.20 -5.29 1.07
N VAL A 43 17.60 -4.86 2.18
CA VAL A 43 18.08 -3.72 2.97
C VAL A 43 19.08 -4.15 4.03
N LEU A 44 18.85 -5.29 4.68
CA LEU A 44 19.64 -5.74 5.83
C LEU A 44 20.82 -6.65 5.46
N LEU A 45 20.71 -7.41 4.37
CA LEU A 45 21.66 -8.45 4.00
C LEU A 45 22.40 -8.05 2.72
N ASN A 46 23.73 -7.91 2.83
CA ASN A 46 24.56 -7.59 1.67
C ASN A 46 24.73 -8.80 0.75
N ASP A 47 24.85 -9.99 1.33
CA ASP A 47 25.11 -11.21 0.59
C ASP A 47 23.85 -11.75 -0.10
N TYR A 48 24.00 -12.21 -1.35
CA TYR A 48 22.89 -12.69 -2.16
C TYR A 48 22.35 -14.04 -1.68
N PHE A 49 23.24 -14.93 -1.26
CA PHE A 49 22.85 -16.27 -0.78
C PHE A 49 22.01 -16.17 0.50
N HIS A 50 22.38 -15.31 1.45
CA HIS A 50 21.58 -15.08 2.66
C HIS A 50 20.18 -14.52 2.34
N ARG A 51 20.04 -13.70 1.29
CA ARG A 51 18.74 -13.19 0.83
C ARG A 51 17.87 -14.30 0.24
N LEU A 52 18.47 -15.25 -0.49
CA LEU A 52 17.76 -16.42 -0.99
C LEU A 52 17.37 -17.38 0.13
N LEU A 53 18.22 -17.59 1.13
CA LEU A 53 17.87 -18.37 2.32
C LEU A 53 16.69 -17.74 3.07
N LEU A 54 16.69 -16.41 3.24
CA LEU A 54 15.57 -15.70 3.84
C LEU A 54 14.29 -15.86 3.02
N LEU A 55 14.37 -15.78 1.69
CA LEU A 55 13.22 -16.01 0.81
C LEU A 55 12.68 -17.44 0.94
N ALA A 56 13.55 -18.44 0.89
CA ALA A 56 13.16 -19.85 1.04
C ALA A 56 12.51 -20.11 2.41
N ALA A 57 13.10 -19.56 3.48
CA ALA A 57 12.52 -19.63 4.82
C ALA A 57 11.16 -18.92 4.88
N ALA A 58 11.03 -17.74 4.26
CA ALA A 58 9.77 -17.00 4.23
C ALA A 58 8.67 -17.75 3.46
N ILE A 59 9.00 -18.39 2.33
CA ILE A 59 8.03 -19.24 1.60
C ILE A 59 7.64 -20.44 2.45
N GLY A 60 8.60 -21.12 3.09
CA GLY A 60 8.32 -22.29 3.93
C GLY A 60 7.44 -21.95 5.14
N ILE A 61 7.80 -20.91 5.89
CA ILE A 61 7.01 -20.41 7.02
C ILE A 61 5.65 -19.92 6.53
N GLY A 62 5.62 -19.14 5.45
CA GLY A 62 4.38 -18.61 4.90
C GLY A 62 3.42 -19.73 4.50
N TYR A 63 3.91 -20.79 3.88
CA TYR A 63 3.11 -21.96 3.51
C TYR A 63 2.55 -22.69 4.74
N LEU A 64 3.36 -22.87 5.79
CA LEU A 64 2.91 -23.52 7.03
C LEU A 64 1.81 -22.72 7.75
N PHE A 65 1.81 -21.39 7.63
CA PHE A 65 0.87 -20.50 8.34
C PHE A 65 -0.11 -19.77 7.40
N GLN A 66 -0.30 -20.24 6.17
CA GLN A 66 -1.04 -19.52 5.11
C GLN A 66 -2.52 -19.26 5.43
N GLU A 67 -3.11 -20.05 6.33
CA GLU A 67 -4.51 -19.94 6.77
C GLU A 67 -4.66 -19.15 8.08
N THR A 68 -3.56 -18.75 8.71
CA THR A 68 -3.66 -18.01 9.97
C THR A 68 -4.28 -16.63 9.73
N PRO A 69 -5.17 -16.16 10.63
CA PRO A 69 -5.80 -14.84 10.49
C PRO A 69 -4.77 -13.71 10.35
N VAL A 70 -3.62 -13.85 11.00
CA VAL A 70 -2.53 -12.85 10.92
C VAL A 70 -1.96 -12.78 9.51
N LEU A 71 -1.68 -13.91 8.88
CA LEU A 71 -1.05 -13.93 7.56
C LEU A 71 -2.03 -13.41 6.49
N VAL A 72 -3.30 -13.83 6.57
CA VAL A 72 -4.37 -13.34 5.69
C VAL A 72 -4.60 -11.83 5.87
N PHE A 73 -4.82 -11.38 7.11
CA PHE A 73 -5.18 -9.99 7.39
C PHE A 73 -4.02 -9.02 7.16
N VAL A 74 -2.83 -9.32 7.70
CA VAL A 74 -1.70 -8.39 7.60
C VAL A 74 -1.09 -8.45 6.21
N PHE A 75 -0.69 -9.63 5.74
CA PHE A 75 0.08 -9.75 4.50
C PHE A 75 -0.80 -9.85 3.25
N GLY A 76 -1.87 -10.65 3.31
CA GLY A 76 -2.80 -10.79 2.19
C GLY A 76 -3.61 -9.52 1.91
N LEU A 77 -4.07 -8.85 2.97
CA LEU A 77 -4.97 -7.70 2.86
C LEU A 77 -4.27 -6.37 3.12
N LEU A 78 -3.71 -6.13 4.31
CA LEU A 78 -3.23 -4.80 4.69
C LEU A 78 -1.96 -4.35 3.94
N ILE A 79 -1.01 -5.25 3.69
CA ILE A 79 0.23 -4.92 2.96
C ILE A 79 -0.05 -4.28 1.60
N PRO A 80 -0.81 -4.89 0.67
CA PRO A 80 -1.11 -4.27 -0.62
C PRO A 80 -2.11 -3.10 -0.52
N THR A 81 -2.85 -2.98 0.58
CA THR A 81 -3.86 -1.93 0.77
C THR A 81 -3.35 -0.83 1.72
N LEU A 82 -3.88 -0.75 2.95
CA LEU A 82 -3.67 0.37 3.86
C LEU A 82 -2.23 0.51 4.36
N ILE A 83 -1.47 -0.56 4.52
CA ILE A 83 -0.06 -0.43 4.90
C ILE A 83 0.72 0.24 3.76
N HIS A 84 0.55 -0.19 2.51
CA HIS A 84 1.21 0.44 1.39
C HIS A 84 0.70 1.86 1.11
N VAL A 85 -0.61 2.02 0.91
CA VAL A 85 -1.16 3.30 0.43
C VAL A 85 -1.22 4.36 1.52
N PHE A 86 -1.40 4.00 2.80
CA PHE A 86 -1.54 4.96 3.89
C PHE A 86 -0.30 4.99 4.80
N LEU A 87 0.09 3.86 5.39
CA LEU A 87 1.15 3.83 6.41
C LEU A 87 2.53 4.16 5.80
N PHE A 88 2.94 3.47 4.73
CA PHE A 88 4.21 3.75 4.05
C PHE A 88 4.23 5.15 3.45
N THR A 89 3.10 5.64 2.92
CA THR A 89 2.96 7.04 2.49
C THR A 89 3.26 8.02 3.63
N GLY A 90 2.67 7.83 4.81
CA GLY A 90 2.93 8.66 5.99
C GLY A 90 4.40 8.58 6.45
N LEU A 91 4.98 7.37 6.44
CA LEU A 91 6.40 7.17 6.79
C LEU A 91 7.33 7.88 5.80
N PHE A 92 7.02 7.93 4.51
CA PHE A 92 7.80 8.70 3.55
C PHE A 92 7.74 10.21 3.82
N ILE A 93 6.56 10.74 4.13
CA ILE A 93 6.41 12.16 4.48
C ILE A 93 7.25 12.46 5.73
N LEU A 94 7.14 11.62 6.76
CA LEU A 94 7.92 11.74 8.00
C LEU A 94 9.43 11.68 7.73
N HIS A 95 9.89 10.70 6.95
CA HIS A 95 11.31 10.57 6.61
C HIS A 95 11.82 11.81 5.85
N GLY A 96 11.05 12.31 4.89
CA GLY A 96 11.37 13.53 4.15
C GLY A 96 11.45 14.76 5.05
N ALA A 97 10.49 14.93 5.96
CA ALA A 97 10.44 16.03 6.91
C ALA A 97 11.64 16.01 7.87
N LEU A 98 11.96 14.84 8.43
CA LEU A 98 13.09 14.67 9.36
C LEU A 98 14.43 14.92 8.67
N ARG A 99 14.63 14.35 7.48
CA ARG A 99 15.89 14.48 6.72
C ARG A 99 16.15 15.91 6.27
N SER A 100 15.11 16.64 5.86
CA SER A 100 15.22 18.03 5.39
C SER A 100 15.11 19.07 6.51
N ARG A 101 14.84 18.66 7.76
CA ARG A 101 14.52 19.56 8.88
C ARG A 101 13.40 20.55 8.55
N SER A 102 12.45 20.14 7.70
CA SER A 102 11.40 21.02 7.18
C SER A 102 10.19 21.06 8.11
N THR A 103 9.88 22.25 8.63
CA THR A 103 8.66 22.51 9.42
C THR A 103 7.40 22.26 8.60
N LEU A 104 7.39 22.70 7.34
CA LEU A 104 6.28 22.45 6.41
C LEU A 104 6.07 20.96 6.15
N GLY A 105 7.14 20.16 6.12
CA GLY A 105 7.04 18.70 6.02
C GLY A 105 6.41 18.04 7.25
N VAL A 106 6.63 18.60 8.45
CA VAL A 106 5.96 18.13 9.66
C VAL A 106 4.49 18.56 9.67
N VAL A 107 4.19 19.80 9.28
CA VAL A 107 2.82 20.29 9.16
C VAL A 107 2.02 19.46 8.14
N SER A 108 2.61 19.11 7.00
CA SER A 108 1.93 18.26 6.01
C SER A 108 1.61 16.86 6.54
N LEU A 109 2.50 16.27 7.36
CA LEU A 109 2.23 15.00 8.04
C LEU A 109 1.07 15.15 9.05
N LEU A 110 1.04 16.24 9.83
CA LEU A 110 -0.03 16.50 10.78
C LEU A 110 -1.37 16.69 10.07
N VAL A 111 -1.41 17.42 8.95
CA VAL A 111 -2.60 17.58 8.12
C VAL A 111 -3.04 16.24 7.54
N PHE A 112 -2.11 15.43 7.02
CA PHE A 112 -2.40 14.10 6.50
C PHE A 112 -3.07 13.20 7.54
N VAL A 113 -2.51 13.13 8.75
CA VAL A 113 -3.08 12.36 9.86
C VAL A 113 -4.40 12.98 10.34
N GLY A 114 -4.47 14.30 10.46
CA GLY A 114 -5.67 15.02 10.87
C GLY A 114 -6.85 14.80 9.93
N CYS A 115 -6.64 14.85 8.61
CA CYS A 115 -7.65 14.51 7.61
C CYS A 115 -8.13 13.07 7.76
N ALA A 116 -7.21 12.11 7.93
CA ALA A 116 -7.57 10.70 8.13
C ALA A 116 -8.44 10.50 9.38
N LEU A 117 -8.06 11.11 10.51
CA LEU A 117 -8.80 11.00 11.76
C LEU A 117 -10.14 11.74 11.72
N SER A 118 -10.25 12.83 10.95
CA SER A 118 -11.49 13.61 10.84
C SER A 118 -12.69 12.79 10.38
N PHE A 119 -12.46 11.75 9.57
CA PHE A 119 -13.53 10.86 9.10
C PHE A 119 -14.18 10.05 10.21
N PHE A 120 -13.45 9.76 11.29
CA PHE A 120 -13.96 9.01 12.43
C PHE A 120 -14.47 9.92 13.55
N LEU A 121 -13.86 11.11 13.71
CA LEU A 121 -14.24 12.10 14.72
C LEU A 121 -15.51 12.87 14.33
N TYR A 122 -15.75 13.07 13.04
CA TYR A 122 -16.91 13.80 12.53
C TYR A 122 -17.70 12.96 11.53
N GLN A 123 -18.83 12.44 12.00
CA GLN A 123 -19.80 11.66 11.23
C GLN A 123 -21.05 12.53 11.02
N PRO A 124 -21.13 13.30 9.92
CA PRO A 124 -22.35 14.05 9.63
C PRO A 124 -23.52 13.08 9.38
N ASP A 125 -24.75 13.53 9.63
CA ASP A 125 -25.94 12.77 9.25
C ASP A 125 -25.96 12.64 7.72
N PHE A 126 -25.61 11.45 7.25
CA PHE A 126 -25.52 11.18 5.82
C PHE A 126 -26.93 10.97 5.25
N THR A 127 -27.46 12.00 4.60
CA THR A 127 -28.64 11.87 3.73
C THR A 127 -28.31 11.20 2.39
N TYR A 128 -27.03 11.01 2.10
CA TYR A 128 -26.52 10.38 0.90
C TYR A 128 -26.56 8.86 0.99
N ARG A 129 -27.11 8.21 -0.04
CA ARG A 129 -27.00 6.77 -0.25
C ARG A 129 -26.05 6.50 -1.41
N ALA A 130 -25.09 5.62 -1.21
CA ALA A 130 -24.21 5.19 -2.29
C ALA A 130 -25.04 4.65 -3.47
N SER A 131 -24.74 5.10 -4.68
CA SER A 131 -25.47 4.64 -5.88
C SER A 131 -25.32 3.12 -6.07
N GLU A 132 -26.32 2.48 -6.67
CA GLU A 132 -26.26 1.04 -6.95
C GLU A 132 -25.02 0.67 -7.78
N TYR A 133 -24.65 1.53 -8.72
CA TYR A 133 -23.43 1.39 -9.50
C TYR A 133 -22.18 1.32 -8.62
N ALA A 134 -22.01 2.27 -7.68
CA ALA A 134 -20.86 2.30 -6.79
C ALA A 134 -20.81 1.08 -5.85
N GLN A 135 -21.97 0.69 -5.32
CA GLN A 135 -22.07 -0.51 -4.47
C GLN A 135 -21.70 -1.77 -5.25
N LYS A 136 -22.24 -1.93 -6.47
CA LYS A 136 -21.94 -3.07 -7.34
C LYS A 136 -20.47 -3.12 -7.73
N ALA A 137 -19.87 -1.99 -8.11
CA ALA A 137 -18.44 -1.92 -8.44
C ALA A 137 -17.54 -2.33 -7.25
N LEU A 138 -17.88 -1.92 -6.03
CA LEU A 138 -17.13 -2.28 -4.82
C LEU A 138 -17.23 -3.78 -4.49
N ILE A 139 -18.40 -4.38 -4.73
CA ILE A 139 -18.65 -5.80 -4.50
C ILE A 139 -17.98 -6.66 -5.60
N ASP A 140 -18.20 -6.33 -6.87
CA ASP A 140 -17.67 -7.08 -8.02
C ASP A 140 -16.14 -7.07 -8.05
N SER A 141 -15.52 -5.99 -7.57
CA SER A 141 -14.05 -5.88 -7.45
C SER A 141 -13.48 -6.62 -6.24
N THR A 142 -14.32 -7.19 -5.37
CA THR A 142 -13.96 -7.78 -4.06
C THR A 142 -13.34 -6.81 -3.06
N PHE A 143 -13.22 -5.53 -3.41
CA PHE A 143 -12.61 -4.51 -2.55
C PHE A 143 -13.46 -4.21 -1.32
N VAL A 144 -14.75 -4.55 -1.34
CA VAL A 144 -15.63 -4.54 -0.17
C VAL A 144 -15.07 -5.37 1.01
N ASN A 145 -14.26 -6.39 0.74
CA ASN A 145 -13.64 -7.23 1.77
C ASN A 145 -12.68 -6.45 2.68
N LEU A 146 -12.08 -5.36 2.20
CA LEU A 146 -11.29 -4.47 3.06
C LEU A 146 -12.17 -3.81 4.13
N ASN A 147 -13.38 -3.39 3.76
CA ASN A 147 -14.33 -2.82 4.72
C ASN A 147 -14.78 -3.89 5.73
N GLY A 148 -15.19 -5.07 5.25
CA GLY A 148 -15.59 -6.19 6.11
C GLY A 148 -14.50 -6.58 7.11
N ALA A 149 -13.27 -6.75 6.64
CA ALA A 149 -12.15 -7.11 7.49
C ALA A 149 -11.84 -6.05 8.56
N LEU A 150 -11.97 -4.76 8.25
CA LEU A 150 -11.80 -3.70 9.24
C LEU A 150 -12.95 -3.66 10.24
N LEU A 151 -14.19 -3.82 9.78
CA LEU A 151 -15.38 -3.87 10.63
C LEU A 151 -15.27 -5.00 11.67
N GLU A 152 -14.98 -6.22 11.21
CA GLU A 152 -14.87 -7.39 12.07
C GLU A 152 -13.64 -7.32 12.98
N ARG A 153 -12.47 -6.94 12.43
CA ARG A 153 -11.21 -6.94 13.20
C ARG A 153 -11.23 -5.93 14.35
N PHE A 154 -11.89 -4.80 14.16
CA PHE A 154 -12.00 -3.75 15.17
C PHE A 154 -13.33 -3.75 15.92
N ASN A 155 -14.17 -4.79 15.71
CA ASN A 155 -15.48 -4.94 16.35
C ASN A 155 -16.38 -3.69 16.18
N LEU A 156 -16.40 -3.14 14.97
CA LEU A 156 -17.13 -1.91 14.63
C LEU A 156 -18.54 -2.18 14.09
N GLY A 157 -18.84 -3.43 13.74
CA GLY A 157 -20.14 -3.86 13.23
C GLY A 157 -20.04 -5.17 12.42
N PRO A 158 -21.17 -5.79 12.07
CA PRO A 158 -21.19 -6.97 11.20
C PRO A 158 -20.78 -6.62 9.76
N PHE A 159 -20.20 -7.58 9.05
CA PHE A 159 -19.93 -7.42 7.63
C PHE A 159 -21.20 -7.72 6.80
N ASP A 160 -22.06 -6.70 6.67
CA ASP A 160 -23.25 -6.74 5.81
C ASP A 160 -23.41 -5.45 4.98
N ARG A 161 -24.32 -5.50 4.00
CA ARG A 161 -24.56 -4.39 3.06
C ARG A 161 -25.01 -3.12 3.79
N GLN A 162 -25.88 -3.26 4.79
CA GLN A 162 -26.43 -2.11 5.52
C GLN A 162 -25.33 -1.41 6.31
N THR A 163 -24.51 -2.18 7.02
CA THR A 163 -23.40 -1.67 7.81
C THR A 163 -22.36 -1.02 6.92
N VAL A 164 -21.94 -1.65 5.82
CA VAL A 164 -20.91 -1.10 4.93
C VAL A 164 -21.39 0.18 4.24
N PHE A 165 -22.61 0.20 3.68
CA PHE A 165 -23.03 1.27 2.78
C PHE A 165 -23.96 2.33 3.39
N GLU A 166 -24.58 2.04 4.53
CA GLU A 166 -25.63 2.90 5.11
C GLU A 166 -25.32 3.35 6.54
N SER A 167 -24.44 2.67 7.27
CA SER A 167 -24.08 3.08 8.63
C SER A 167 -23.05 4.20 8.65
N GLY A 168 -23.08 5.03 9.71
CA GLY A 168 -22.10 6.10 9.92
C GLY A 168 -20.66 5.58 9.97
N ILE A 169 -20.43 4.42 10.59
CA ILE A 169 -19.09 3.82 10.68
C ILE A 169 -18.62 3.23 9.34
N GLY A 170 -19.49 2.57 8.59
CA GLY A 170 -19.17 2.04 7.25
C GLY A 170 -18.85 3.16 6.26
N LEU A 171 -19.65 4.22 6.26
CA LEU A 171 -19.37 5.42 5.46
C LEU A 171 -18.06 6.10 5.88
N SER A 172 -17.72 6.12 7.17
CA SER A 172 -16.46 6.66 7.67
C SER A 172 -15.25 5.84 7.20
N LEU A 173 -15.34 4.50 7.25
CA LEU A 173 -14.32 3.60 6.72
C LEU A 173 -14.13 3.80 5.21
N MET A 174 -15.22 3.85 4.44
CA MET A 174 -15.13 4.09 3.00
C MET A 174 -14.50 5.44 2.66
N ARG A 175 -14.86 6.51 3.38
CA ARG A 175 -14.23 7.84 3.21
C ARG A 175 -12.74 7.81 3.54
N PHE A 176 -12.35 7.17 4.63
CA PHE A 176 -10.95 7.00 5.01
C PHE A 176 -10.16 6.21 3.96
N ILE A 177 -10.70 5.09 3.47
CA ILE A 177 -10.06 4.29 2.41
C ILE A 177 -9.96 5.11 1.12
N ALA A 178 -11.03 5.79 0.72
CA ALA A 178 -11.01 6.66 -0.46
C ALA A 178 -9.96 7.77 -0.34
N PHE A 179 -9.84 8.41 0.82
CA PHE A 179 -8.80 9.38 1.11
C PHE A 179 -7.40 8.76 1.02
N ALA A 180 -7.16 7.61 1.64
CA ALA A 180 -5.87 6.95 1.63
C ALA A 180 -5.39 6.64 0.20
N TYR A 181 -6.27 6.06 -0.63
CA TYR A 181 -5.95 5.76 -2.03
C TYR A 181 -5.77 7.04 -2.85
N THR A 182 -6.68 8.01 -2.72
CA THR A 182 -6.58 9.29 -3.45
C THR A 182 -5.28 10.01 -3.12
N TYR A 183 -4.95 10.14 -1.83
CA TYR A 183 -3.73 10.78 -1.40
C TYR A 183 -2.50 10.02 -1.89
N HIS A 184 -2.51 8.68 -1.83
CA HIS A 184 -1.40 7.86 -2.34
C HIS A 184 -1.14 8.13 -3.84
N TYR A 185 -2.18 8.18 -4.67
CA TYR A 185 -2.03 8.54 -6.08
C TYR A 185 -1.51 9.98 -6.26
N LEU A 186 -2.01 10.92 -5.45
CA LEU A 186 -1.57 12.31 -5.52
C LEU A 186 -0.16 12.55 -4.98
N ASN A 187 0.33 11.69 -4.09
CA ASN A 187 1.68 11.75 -3.51
C ASN A 187 2.77 11.63 -4.57
N TRP A 188 2.44 11.10 -5.74
CA TRP A 188 3.33 11.13 -6.88
C TRP A 188 3.60 12.57 -7.40
N PHE A 189 2.60 13.47 -7.36
CA PHE A 189 2.76 14.88 -7.71
C PHE A 189 3.58 15.68 -6.68
N SER A 190 3.56 15.29 -5.41
CA SER A 190 4.41 15.93 -4.38
C SER A 190 5.89 15.52 -4.49
N LYS A 191 6.21 14.50 -5.31
CA LYS A 191 7.55 13.91 -5.46
C LYS A 191 8.20 14.17 -6.82
N ILE A 192 7.73 15.14 -7.61
CA ILE A 192 8.21 15.39 -9.00
C ILE A 192 9.74 15.55 -9.08
N GLN A 193 10.38 16.24 -8.12
CA GLN A 193 11.84 16.42 -8.11
C GLN A 193 12.62 15.15 -7.74
N VAL A 194 11.97 14.22 -7.02
CA VAL A 194 12.55 12.92 -6.66
C VAL A 194 12.45 11.95 -7.83
N ILE A 195 11.29 11.92 -8.50
CA ILE A 195 11.01 10.97 -9.60
C ILE A 195 11.49 11.52 -10.95
N LYS A 196 11.68 12.84 -11.07
CA LYS A 196 12.25 13.55 -12.23
C LYS A 196 11.48 13.36 -13.54
N TRP A 197 10.14 13.50 -13.51
CA TRP A 197 9.29 13.35 -14.70
C TRP A 197 9.64 14.29 -15.86
N HIS A 198 10.14 15.47 -15.53
CA HIS A 198 10.61 16.45 -16.51
C HIS A 198 11.89 16.03 -17.25
N HIS A 199 12.57 14.96 -16.79
CA HIS A 199 13.75 14.39 -17.43
C HIS A 199 13.45 13.10 -18.22
N VAL A 200 12.21 12.62 -18.24
CA VAL A 200 11.84 11.41 -19.00
C VAL A 200 11.84 11.71 -20.50
N PRO A 201 12.51 10.91 -21.35
CA PRO A 201 12.52 11.11 -22.80
C PRO A 201 11.11 11.14 -23.39
N ARG A 202 10.85 12.05 -24.34
CA ARG A 202 9.52 12.24 -24.96
C ARG A 202 8.92 10.95 -25.53
N ARG A 203 9.74 10.04 -26.08
CA ARG A 203 9.30 8.73 -26.60
C ARG A 203 8.74 7.83 -25.49
N GLN A 204 9.41 7.80 -24.34
CA GLN A 204 8.93 7.03 -23.18
C GLN A 204 7.67 7.65 -22.59
N LEU A 205 7.61 8.99 -22.51
CA LEU A 205 6.41 9.68 -22.06
C LEU A 205 5.20 9.41 -22.97
N ALA A 206 5.40 9.41 -24.29
CA ALA A 206 4.36 9.05 -25.25
C ALA A 206 3.89 7.60 -25.09
N LEU A 207 4.82 6.66 -24.86
CA LEU A 207 4.47 5.26 -24.57
C LEU A 207 3.66 5.13 -23.27
N VAL A 208 4.08 5.80 -22.19
CA VAL A 208 3.35 5.80 -20.91
C VAL A 208 1.94 6.37 -21.09
N LEU A 209 1.80 7.47 -21.84
CA LEU A 209 0.50 8.08 -22.12
C LEU A 209 -0.39 7.14 -22.96
N ALA A 210 0.17 6.48 -23.97
CA ALA A 210 -0.56 5.50 -24.78
C ALA A 210 -1.04 4.31 -23.95
N ILE A 211 -0.18 3.75 -23.09
CA ILE A 211 -0.53 2.68 -22.15
C ILE A 211 -1.64 3.15 -21.22
N TRP A 212 -1.52 4.36 -20.67
CA TRP A 212 -2.53 4.93 -19.78
C TRP A 212 -3.90 5.09 -20.46
N VAL A 213 -3.95 5.67 -21.67
CA VAL A 213 -5.19 5.78 -22.45
C VAL A 213 -5.79 4.41 -22.74
N ALA A 214 -4.97 3.43 -23.13
CA ALA A 214 -5.42 2.06 -23.38
C ALA A 214 -6.00 1.42 -22.11
N SER A 215 -5.36 1.64 -20.94
CA SER A 215 -5.86 1.14 -19.66
C SER A 215 -7.20 1.78 -19.26
N VAL A 216 -7.35 3.10 -19.45
CA VAL A 216 -8.62 3.80 -19.22
C VAL A 216 -9.71 3.26 -20.16
N GLY A 217 -9.39 3.07 -21.44
CA GLY A 217 -10.29 2.49 -22.42
C GLY A 217 -10.73 1.07 -22.04
N LEU A 218 -9.81 0.26 -21.50
CA LEU A 218 -10.13 -1.10 -21.05
C LEU A 218 -11.07 -1.09 -19.83
N TYR A 219 -10.84 -0.22 -18.85
CA TYR A 219 -11.77 -0.03 -17.73
C TYR A 219 -13.16 0.45 -18.19
N ALA A 220 -13.21 1.36 -19.16
CA ALA A 220 -14.46 1.86 -19.72
C ALA A 220 -15.23 0.76 -20.49
N TYR A 221 -14.51 -0.14 -21.17
CA TYR A 221 -15.11 -1.27 -21.88
C TYR A 221 -15.57 -2.38 -20.91
N ASN A 222 -14.71 -2.79 -19.99
CA ASN A 222 -15.02 -3.82 -19.02
C ASN A 222 -14.12 -3.71 -17.78
N TYR A 223 -14.74 -3.48 -16.63
CA TYR A 223 -14.03 -3.28 -15.37
C TYR A 223 -13.13 -4.47 -14.98
N PHE A 224 -13.59 -5.71 -15.19
CA PHE A 224 -12.85 -6.91 -14.84
C PHE A 224 -11.56 -7.06 -15.67
N TRP A 225 -11.65 -6.86 -16.99
CA TRP A 225 -10.47 -6.87 -17.85
C TRP A 225 -9.52 -5.71 -17.58
N GLY A 226 -10.06 -4.52 -17.29
CA GLY A 226 -9.28 -3.38 -16.82
C GLY A 226 -8.48 -3.70 -15.55
N LEU A 227 -9.13 -4.34 -14.58
CA LEU A 227 -8.51 -4.77 -13.34
C LEU A 227 -7.39 -5.78 -13.59
N ILE A 228 -7.64 -6.83 -14.38
CA ILE A 228 -6.61 -7.84 -14.71
C ILE A 228 -5.38 -7.16 -15.34
N ALA A 229 -5.58 -6.31 -16.34
CA ALA A 229 -4.48 -5.70 -17.08
C ALA A 229 -3.58 -4.82 -16.19
N LEU A 230 -4.15 -4.14 -15.20
CA LEU A 230 -3.41 -3.25 -14.31
C LEU A 230 -2.98 -3.87 -12.99
N TYR A 231 -3.52 -5.03 -12.61
CA TYR A 231 -3.18 -5.70 -11.37
C TYR A 231 -1.68 -6.03 -11.28
N LEU A 232 -1.09 -6.57 -12.34
CA LEU A 232 0.34 -6.89 -12.36
C LEU A 232 1.19 -5.64 -12.13
N MET A 233 0.85 -4.54 -12.82
CA MET A 233 1.54 -3.25 -12.65
C MET A 233 1.40 -2.72 -11.23
N SER A 234 0.22 -2.85 -10.63
CA SER A 234 -0.04 -2.46 -9.25
C SER A 234 0.80 -3.27 -8.25
N VAL A 235 0.82 -4.60 -8.37
CA VAL A 235 1.58 -5.48 -7.46
C VAL A 235 3.09 -5.30 -7.64
N MET A 236 3.57 -5.15 -8.88
CA MET A 236 4.98 -4.83 -9.15
C MET A 236 5.40 -3.54 -8.46
N HIS A 237 4.57 -2.50 -8.53
CA HIS A 237 4.84 -1.24 -7.84
C HIS A 237 4.97 -1.45 -6.32
N VAL A 238 4.00 -2.14 -5.70
CA VAL A 238 4.04 -2.47 -4.26
C VAL A 238 5.33 -3.21 -3.89
N PHE A 239 5.65 -4.30 -4.61
CA PHE A 239 6.76 -5.18 -4.28
C PHE A 239 8.12 -4.49 -4.44
N MET A 240 8.29 -3.72 -5.52
CA MET A 240 9.54 -3.02 -5.78
C MET A 240 9.76 -1.84 -4.83
N GLU A 241 8.71 -1.28 -4.23
CA GLU A 241 8.84 -0.20 -3.24
C GLU A 241 9.17 -0.71 -1.83
N LEU A 242 8.94 -1.99 -1.51
CA LEU A 242 9.22 -2.56 -0.17
C LEU A 242 10.64 -2.28 0.34
N PRO A 243 11.74 -2.50 -0.44
CA PRO A 243 13.08 -2.13 0.02
C PRO A 243 13.24 -0.64 0.33
N LEU A 244 12.58 0.22 -0.45
CA LEU A 244 12.62 1.67 -0.23
C LEU A 244 11.84 2.05 1.04
N ASN A 245 10.73 1.38 1.32
CA ASN A 245 9.96 1.54 2.56
C ASN A 245 10.81 1.20 3.79
N PHE A 246 11.48 0.04 3.78
CA PHE A 246 12.36 -0.36 4.88
C PHE A 246 13.56 0.59 5.05
N ARG A 247 14.16 1.05 3.95
CA ARG A 247 15.22 2.08 4.01
C ARG A 247 14.72 3.38 4.65
N SER A 248 13.50 3.79 4.34
CA SER A 248 12.90 5.00 4.92
C SER A 248 12.66 4.83 6.41
N MET A 249 12.19 3.67 6.87
CA MET A 249 12.07 3.35 8.29
C MET A 249 13.42 3.41 9.02
N GLY A 250 14.47 2.81 8.44
CA GLY A 250 15.84 2.90 8.99
C GLY A 250 16.39 4.34 9.03
N GLY A 251 16.04 5.14 8.02
CA GLY A 251 16.37 6.57 7.95
C GLY A 251 15.69 7.38 9.05
N ILE A 252 14.39 7.15 9.29
CA ILE A 252 13.63 7.77 10.39
C ILE A 252 14.29 7.46 11.74
N ALA A 253 14.60 6.19 12.01
CA ALA A 253 15.24 5.79 13.26
C ALA A 253 16.59 6.51 13.46
N THR A 254 17.38 6.64 12.40
CA THR A 254 18.65 7.38 12.41
C THR A 254 18.45 8.86 12.73
N GLU A 255 17.51 9.53 12.06
CA GLU A 255 17.27 10.96 12.26
C GLU A 255 16.66 11.28 13.63
N MET A 256 15.79 10.41 14.16
CA MET A 256 15.27 10.54 15.51
C MET A 256 16.37 10.40 16.57
N ARG A 257 17.30 9.45 16.40
CA ARG A 257 18.47 9.30 17.30
C ARG A 257 19.37 10.53 17.29
N LYS A 258 19.61 11.13 16.12
CA LYS A 258 20.39 12.38 16.01
C LYS A 258 19.72 13.54 16.75
N LEU A 259 18.40 13.68 16.63
CA LEU A 259 17.63 14.70 17.36
C LEU A 259 17.70 14.51 18.87
N ALA A 260 17.55 13.27 19.35
CA ALA A 260 17.63 12.96 20.78
C ALA A 260 19.02 13.31 21.35
N ARG A 261 20.09 12.95 20.63
CA ARG A 261 21.48 13.28 21.04
C ARG A 261 21.76 14.78 21.00
N GLY A 262 21.27 15.50 19.98
CA GLY A 262 21.43 16.95 19.87
C GLY A 262 20.76 17.71 21.02
N LYS A 263 19.56 17.27 21.43
CA LYS A 263 18.86 17.84 22.61
C LYS A 263 19.61 17.57 23.91
N ALA A 264 20.14 16.36 24.10
CA ALA A 264 20.91 16.01 25.29
C ALA A 264 22.23 16.81 25.41
N ALA A 265 22.87 17.13 24.29
CA ALA A 265 24.05 17.99 24.28
C ALA A 265 23.72 19.45 24.65
N ALA A 266 22.58 19.97 24.18
CA ALA A 266 22.14 21.34 24.46
C ALA A 266 21.59 21.55 25.88
N SER A 267 21.22 20.50 26.60
CA SER A 267 20.77 20.58 28.00
C SER A 267 21.91 20.54 29.02
N VAL A 268 23.14 20.27 28.58
CA VAL A 268 24.35 20.18 29.42
C VAL A 268 25.24 21.42 29.27
N SER A 269 24.99 22.24 28.24
CA SER A 269 25.60 23.58 28.03
C SER A 269 24.75 24.68 28.65
#